data_AF-A0A2W7SXJ4-F1
#
_entry.id   AF-A0A2W7SXJ4-F1
#
_cell.length_a   1.000
_cell.length_b   1.000
_cell.length_c   1.000
_cell.angle_alpha   90.00
_cell.angle_beta   90.00
_cell.angle_gamma   90.00
#
_symmetry.space_group_name_H-M   'P 1'
#
loop_
_entity.id
_entity.type
_entity.pdbx_description
1 polymer ?
#
loop_
_entity_poly.entity_id
_entity_poly.type
_entity_poly.pdbx_seq_one_letter_code
_entity_poly.pdbx_strand_id
1 'polypeptide(L)'
;MRSERLYFGNGFLAFIFFFFYSCLPKDNPDIVLEDFEDGSYLNKWEIQGTAFNAPINIDSIPEKNFNVHGKYFAYSVFIDSGSFRGVGKLISNRFTINRKFLSFLIAGHQHETRSSVNLIIDNTIVRTATGKDDLILREVVWDIEKYLGKEAYLEIVDALAPDSENGYDNRVLVDHLLLTDKKVDRITVFEDFESGTFNNWQVIGEAFSEPNSRTKVYCPLSANGYKGNYYAFSFGDKQDARQGKLVSKPFKIEYDKIQFLIGGGSHEGETCINLLIDGKVARSATGDDDGNLRLKEWDVSSFKGEMATIEIVDHHSGSWGHIMVDEIVFFNNPWWQEVARLAGVIFVIILISSVLIFFQIRNRPKKEISDTDRIKLEELKDQIIADKVFLNQKYNAKICAESMGIDSDNIEQLFLAGEGKSFSEFVNELRVEEFKKELNDPKNKAYTMIYIANQCGFSSKTSFYRIFKEVTKITPTDYKKQL
;
A
#
# COMPACT_ATOMS: atom_id res chain seq x y z
N MET A 1 -34.72 20.68 -13.13
CA MET A 1 -34.13 19.52 -13.85
C MET A 1 -32.73 19.73 -14.43
N ARG A 2 -32.20 20.96 -14.58
CA ARG A 2 -30.85 21.19 -15.13
C ARG A 2 -29.70 21.01 -14.10
N SER A 3 -30.01 21.13 -12.80
CA SER A 3 -29.04 20.93 -11.71
C SER A 3 -28.83 19.46 -11.36
N GLU A 4 -29.84 18.59 -11.47
CA GLU A 4 -29.76 17.18 -11.04
C GLU A 4 -28.90 16.30 -11.97
N ARG A 5 -28.76 16.64 -13.25
CA ARG A 5 -27.89 15.88 -14.18
C ARG A 5 -26.39 16.09 -13.96
N LEU A 6 -25.98 17.20 -13.34
CA LEU A 6 -24.59 17.43 -12.94
C LEU A 6 -24.23 16.68 -11.65
N TYR A 7 -25.21 16.42 -10.77
CA TYR A 7 -24.99 15.61 -9.56
C TYR A 7 -24.83 14.11 -9.87
N PHE A 8 -25.48 13.60 -10.92
CA PHE A 8 -25.31 12.18 -11.31
C PHE A 8 -23.91 11.88 -11.86
N GLY A 9 -23.28 12.81 -12.59
CA GLY A 9 -21.90 12.67 -13.07
C GLY A 9 -20.88 12.67 -11.94
N ASN A 10 -21.02 13.60 -10.99
CA ASN A 10 -20.14 13.67 -9.81
C ASN A 10 -20.38 12.53 -8.82
N GLY A 11 -21.63 12.08 -8.67
CA GLY A 11 -21.99 10.94 -7.81
C GLY A 11 -21.48 9.61 -8.35
N PHE A 12 -21.50 9.40 -9.67
CA PHE A 12 -20.97 8.20 -10.29
C PHE A 12 -19.44 8.14 -10.24
N LEU A 13 -18.76 9.26 -10.49
CA LEU A 13 -17.30 9.38 -10.31
C LEU A 13 -16.87 9.21 -8.85
N ALA A 14 -17.60 9.81 -7.91
CA ALA A 14 -17.38 9.60 -6.48
C ALA A 14 -17.63 8.14 -6.08
N PHE A 15 -18.69 7.51 -6.60
CA PHE A 15 -18.99 6.10 -6.33
C PHE A 15 -17.90 5.17 -6.87
N ILE A 16 -17.40 5.41 -8.10
CA ILE A 16 -16.25 4.68 -8.65
C ILE A 16 -15.01 4.89 -7.78
N PHE A 17 -14.71 6.14 -7.40
CA PHE A 17 -13.56 6.45 -6.54
C PHE A 17 -13.68 5.77 -5.16
N PHE A 18 -14.84 5.81 -4.52
CA PHE A 18 -15.10 5.13 -3.24
C PHE A 18 -15.10 3.61 -3.38
N PHE A 19 -15.56 3.06 -4.50
CA PHE A 19 -15.54 1.62 -4.78
C PHE A 19 -14.11 1.11 -5.01
N PHE A 20 -13.28 1.85 -5.76
CA PHE A 20 -11.86 1.52 -5.88
C PHE A 20 -11.09 1.75 -4.58
N TYR A 21 -11.41 2.79 -3.80
CA TYR A 21 -10.79 3.05 -2.50
C TYR A 21 -11.20 2.01 -1.44
N SER A 22 -12.41 1.49 -1.47
CA SER A 22 -12.85 0.40 -0.59
C SER A 22 -12.36 -0.98 -1.03
N CYS A 23 -12.04 -1.14 -2.31
CA CYS A 23 -11.36 -2.32 -2.86
C CYS A 23 -9.83 -2.26 -2.76
N LEU A 24 -9.24 -1.13 -2.38
CA LEU A 24 -7.83 -1.12 -1.96
C LEU A 24 -7.73 -2.04 -0.73
N PRO A 25 -6.78 -3.00 -0.74
CA PRO A 25 -6.55 -3.83 0.44
C PRO A 25 -6.34 -2.88 1.62
N LYS A 26 -7.16 -3.04 2.67
CA LYS A 26 -6.91 -2.39 3.96
C LYS A 26 -5.57 -2.94 4.42
N ASP A 27 -4.51 -2.15 4.25
CA ASP A 27 -3.15 -2.56 4.59
C ASP A 27 -3.09 -2.59 6.12
N ASN A 28 -3.46 -3.74 6.70
CA ASN A 28 -3.37 -3.95 8.12
C ASN A 28 -1.87 -3.93 8.47
N PRO A 29 -1.44 -3.13 9.46
CA PRO A 29 -0.04 -3.09 9.83
C PRO A 29 0.41 -4.47 10.32
N ASP A 30 1.66 -4.80 10.04
CA ASP A 30 2.27 -6.01 10.56
C ASP A 30 2.33 -5.94 12.09
N ILE A 31 2.21 -7.08 12.76
CA ILE A 31 2.25 -7.18 14.22
C ILE A 31 3.52 -7.94 14.59
N VAL A 32 4.50 -7.22 15.12
CA VAL A 32 5.70 -7.81 15.70
C VAL A 32 5.29 -8.51 16.99
N LEU A 33 5.38 -9.84 17.00
CA LEU A 33 5.17 -10.63 18.20
C LEU A 33 6.39 -10.53 19.12
N GLU A 34 7.58 -10.66 18.54
CA GLU A 34 8.85 -10.49 19.23
C GLU A 34 9.97 -10.31 18.19
N ASP A 35 10.73 -9.23 18.30
CA ASP A 35 11.95 -8.98 17.53
C ASP A 35 13.21 -9.13 18.40
N PHE A 36 13.07 -9.42 19.71
CA PHE A 36 14.14 -9.64 20.69
C PHE A 36 15.07 -8.44 20.95
N GLU A 37 15.01 -7.39 20.14
CA GLU A 37 15.90 -6.22 20.16
C GLU A 37 15.87 -5.41 21.46
N ASP A 38 14.78 -5.50 22.23
CA ASP A 38 14.71 -4.85 23.53
C ASP A 38 15.48 -5.59 24.65
N GLY A 39 16.02 -6.78 24.34
CA GLY A 39 16.79 -7.59 25.28
C GLY A 39 16.01 -7.96 26.53
N SER A 40 14.68 -8.05 26.47
CA SER A 40 13.81 -8.20 27.63
C SER A 40 12.82 -9.37 27.53
N TYR A 41 13.02 -10.28 26.56
CA TYR A 41 12.11 -11.41 26.34
C TYR A 41 11.90 -12.29 27.57
N LEU A 42 12.85 -12.31 28.52
CA LEU A 42 12.71 -13.00 29.82
C LEU A 42 11.49 -12.54 30.63
N ASN A 43 11.01 -11.31 30.42
CA ASN A 43 9.82 -10.78 31.11
C ASN A 43 8.52 -11.09 30.36
N LYS A 44 8.61 -11.60 29.14
CA LYS A 44 7.48 -11.80 28.21
C LYS A 44 7.25 -13.27 27.85
N TRP A 45 8.27 -14.12 27.97
CA TRP A 45 8.24 -15.53 27.60
C TRP A 45 8.52 -16.41 28.81
N GLU A 46 7.85 -17.56 28.87
CA GLU A 46 8.11 -18.58 29.89
C GLU A 46 9.28 -19.47 29.44
N ILE A 47 10.22 -19.71 30.34
CA ILE A 47 11.36 -20.61 30.11
C ILE A 47 11.15 -21.90 30.87
N GLN A 48 11.31 -23.03 30.19
CA GLN A 48 11.33 -24.35 30.79
C GLN A 48 12.65 -25.04 30.49
N GLY A 49 13.50 -25.25 31.50
CA GLY A 49 14.83 -25.85 31.36
C GLY A 49 15.94 -24.84 31.60
N THR A 50 17.12 -25.11 31.04
CA THR A 50 18.33 -24.28 31.19
C THR A 50 18.69 -23.50 29.93
N ALA A 51 18.13 -23.83 28.76
CA ALA A 51 18.29 -23.04 27.54
C ALA A 51 17.57 -21.67 27.63
N PHE A 52 17.97 -20.70 26.81
CA PHE A 52 17.35 -19.37 26.67
C PHE A 52 17.36 -18.53 27.96
N ASN A 53 18.31 -18.78 28.86
CA ASN A 53 18.32 -18.18 30.20
C ASN A 53 18.77 -16.71 30.22
N ALA A 54 19.24 -16.17 29.10
CA ALA A 54 19.63 -14.77 28.97
C ALA A 54 19.40 -14.26 27.54
N PRO A 55 19.00 -12.99 27.37
CA PRO A 55 19.08 -12.29 26.09
C PRO A 55 20.53 -12.25 25.62
N ILE A 56 20.75 -12.68 24.38
CA ILE A 56 22.10 -12.71 23.81
C ILE A 56 22.26 -11.54 22.86
N ASN A 57 23.28 -10.75 23.11
CA ASN A 57 23.75 -9.76 22.17
C ASN A 57 24.78 -10.41 21.23
N ILE A 58 24.66 -10.20 19.92
CA ILE A 58 25.60 -10.73 18.92
C ILE A 58 27.06 -10.35 19.23
N ASP A 59 27.31 -9.14 19.74
CA ASP A 59 28.66 -8.66 20.07
C ASP A 59 29.30 -9.47 21.22
N SER A 60 28.51 -10.25 21.97
CA SER A 60 28.98 -11.08 23.09
C SER A 60 29.31 -12.52 22.70
N ILE A 61 29.04 -12.93 21.47
CA ILE A 61 29.29 -14.31 21.02
C ILE A 61 30.65 -14.38 20.32
N PRO A 62 31.54 -15.31 20.70
CA PRO A 62 32.84 -15.48 20.05
C PRO A 62 32.75 -15.91 18.58
N GLU A 63 31.68 -16.64 18.24
CA GLU A 63 31.33 -17.09 16.89
C GLU A 63 30.82 -15.89 16.08
N LYS A 64 31.35 -15.68 14.87
CA LYS A 64 31.05 -14.50 14.06
C LYS A 64 30.13 -14.76 12.87
N ASN A 65 29.57 -15.96 12.75
CA ASN A 65 28.84 -16.42 11.56
C ASN A 65 27.32 -16.35 11.76
N PHE A 66 26.80 -15.20 12.22
CA PHE A 66 25.35 -14.99 12.43
C PHE A 66 24.87 -13.81 11.59
N ASN A 67 23.80 -14.01 10.83
CA ASN A 67 23.11 -12.98 10.06
C ASN A 67 21.81 -12.52 10.78
N VAL A 68 21.96 -12.10 12.04
CA VAL A 68 20.81 -11.69 12.88
C VAL A 68 20.26 -10.33 12.45
N HIS A 69 18.96 -10.12 12.66
CA HIS A 69 18.31 -8.86 12.34
C HIS A 69 18.38 -7.91 13.54
N GLY A 70 19.52 -7.23 13.68
CA GLY A 70 19.74 -6.28 14.77
C GLY A 70 20.86 -6.75 15.69
N LYS A 71 20.64 -6.70 17.01
CA LYS A 71 21.66 -7.06 18.01
C LYS A 71 21.28 -8.21 18.91
N TYR A 72 19.99 -8.48 19.09
CA TYR A 72 19.50 -9.47 20.03
C TYR A 72 18.60 -10.48 19.34
N PHE A 73 18.66 -11.72 19.81
CA PHE A 73 17.86 -12.81 19.26
C PHE A 73 17.65 -13.90 20.32
N ALA A 74 16.70 -14.80 20.10
CA ALA A 74 16.57 -15.98 20.94
C ALA A 74 17.63 -17.00 20.55
N TYR A 75 18.43 -17.41 21.53
CA TYR A 75 19.50 -18.39 21.35
C TYR A 75 19.45 -19.40 22.49
N SER A 76 19.46 -20.70 22.16
CA SER A 76 19.31 -21.77 23.16
C SER A 76 20.54 -21.98 24.06
N VAL A 77 21.62 -21.23 23.86
CA VAL A 77 22.85 -21.34 24.65
C VAL A 77 22.61 -20.98 26.13
N PHE A 78 23.18 -21.81 27.02
CA PHE A 78 23.28 -21.55 28.45
C PHE A 78 24.63 -20.93 28.79
N ILE A 79 24.64 -19.73 29.38
CA ILE A 79 25.86 -19.05 29.82
C ILE A 79 25.94 -19.11 31.35
N ASP A 80 26.37 -20.25 31.89
CA ASP A 80 26.92 -20.33 33.24
C ASP A 80 28.05 -21.37 33.29
N SER A 81 29.10 -21.10 34.04
CA SER A 81 30.24 -22.00 34.31
C SER A 81 31.02 -22.55 33.09
N GLY A 82 31.03 -21.85 31.95
CA GLY A 82 31.89 -22.19 30.81
C GLY A 82 31.45 -23.43 30.01
N SER A 83 30.18 -23.81 30.08
CA SER A 83 29.64 -24.95 29.32
C SER A 83 28.43 -24.56 28.47
N PHE A 84 28.50 -24.77 27.14
CA PHE A 84 27.43 -24.52 26.17
C PHE A 84 26.44 -25.70 26.14
N ARG A 85 25.68 -25.91 27.22
CA ARG A 85 24.93 -27.17 27.43
C ARG A 85 23.45 -26.99 27.81
N GLY A 86 22.84 -25.88 27.40
CA GLY A 86 21.44 -25.58 27.69
C GLY A 86 20.49 -26.49 26.93
N VAL A 87 19.49 -27.05 27.62
CA VAL A 87 18.31 -27.67 26.98
C VAL A 87 17.06 -27.08 27.61
N GLY A 88 16.03 -26.83 26.81
CA GLY A 88 14.79 -26.26 27.30
C GLY A 88 13.86 -25.77 26.19
N LYS A 89 12.86 -25.02 26.62
CA LYS A 89 11.87 -24.38 25.76
C LYS A 89 11.73 -22.91 26.13
N LEU A 90 11.52 -22.08 25.13
CA LEU A 90 11.04 -20.71 25.26
C LEU A 90 9.60 -20.67 24.74
N ILE A 91 8.65 -20.29 25.59
CA ILE A 91 7.21 -20.36 25.35
C ILE A 91 6.63 -18.94 25.34
N SER A 92 5.97 -18.56 24.25
CA SER A 92 5.43 -17.20 24.11
C SER A 92 4.18 -17.00 24.96
N ASN A 93 3.86 -15.73 25.23
CA ASN A 93 2.49 -15.37 25.58
C ASN A 93 1.50 -15.82 24.50
N ARG A 94 0.26 -16.05 24.91
CA ARG A 94 -0.83 -16.34 23.97
C ARG A 94 -1.16 -15.09 23.15
N PHE A 95 -1.44 -15.29 21.87
CA PHE A 95 -1.85 -14.24 20.94
C PHE A 95 -3.00 -14.72 20.06
N THR A 96 -3.82 -13.77 19.62
CA THR A 96 -4.89 -14.05 18.65
C THR A 96 -4.34 -13.98 17.23
N ILE A 97 -4.59 -15.01 16.42
CA ILE A 97 -4.26 -15.00 14.99
C ILE A 97 -5.24 -14.06 14.28
N ASN A 98 -4.77 -12.87 13.93
CA ASN A 98 -5.56 -11.84 13.23
C ASN A 98 -4.90 -11.39 11.92
N ARG A 99 -3.95 -12.19 11.44
CA ARG A 99 -3.23 -12.03 10.17
C ARG A 99 -3.11 -13.37 9.46
N LYS A 100 -2.96 -13.36 8.14
CA LYS A 100 -2.92 -14.57 7.31
C LYS A 100 -1.64 -15.39 7.44
N PHE A 101 -0.51 -14.74 7.72
CA PHE A 101 0.80 -15.35 7.76
C PHE A 101 1.51 -15.08 9.08
N LEU A 102 2.33 -16.04 9.50
CA LEU A 102 3.32 -15.90 10.56
C LEU A 102 4.70 -16.11 9.93
N SER A 103 5.54 -15.07 9.95
CA SER A 103 6.92 -15.11 9.47
C SER A 103 7.89 -15.01 10.65
N PHE A 104 9.04 -15.68 10.54
CA PHE A 104 10.15 -15.58 11.49
C PHE A 104 11.44 -16.10 10.87
N LEU A 105 12.56 -15.74 11.47
CA LEU A 105 13.87 -16.27 11.13
C LEU A 105 14.22 -17.45 12.04
N ILE A 106 14.80 -18.50 11.49
CA ILE A 106 15.29 -19.66 12.24
C ILE A 106 16.63 -20.17 11.71
N ALA A 107 17.52 -20.56 12.61
CA ALA A 107 18.76 -21.29 12.34
C ALA A 107 18.97 -22.40 13.37
N GLY A 108 20.05 -23.15 13.22
CA GLY A 108 20.44 -24.22 14.11
C GLY A 108 20.16 -25.61 13.54
N HIS A 109 20.00 -26.59 14.43
CA HIS A 109 19.90 -27.99 14.08
C HIS A 109 18.58 -28.34 13.36
N GLN A 110 18.63 -29.27 12.41
CA GLN A 110 17.49 -29.70 11.60
C GLN A 110 16.76 -30.87 12.28
N HIS A 111 15.93 -30.60 13.31
CA HIS A 111 15.22 -31.67 14.01
C HIS A 111 13.82 -31.31 14.53
N GLU A 112 12.78 -31.84 13.86
CA GLU A 112 11.38 -31.44 14.05
C GLU A 112 10.83 -31.59 15.49
N THR A 113 11.35 -32.50 16.31
CA THR A 113 10.86 -32.68 17.69
C THR A 113 11.82 -32.21 18.79
N ARG A 114 13.05 -31.83 18.43
CA ARG A 114 14.11 -31.57 19.42
C ARG A 114 14.89 -30.27 19.17
N SER A 115 14.83 -29.68 17.98
CA SER A 115 15.39 -28.36 17.70
C SER A 115 14.48 -27.69 16.68
N SER A 116 13.51 -26.92 17.18
CA SER A 116 12.37 -26.51 16.36
C SER A 116 11.61 -25.30 16.92
N VAL A 117 10.94 -24.58 16.04
CA VAL A 117 9.86 -23.64 16.38
C VAL A 117 8.53 -24.28 16.05
N ASN A 118 7.59 -24.25 17.01
CA ASN A 118 6.27 -24.85 16.89
C ASN A 118 5.18 -23.80 17.08
N LEU A 119 4.14 -23.83 16.23
CA LEU A 119 2.88 -23.12 16.47
C LEU A 119 1.88 -24.06 17.11
N ILE A 120 1.36 -23.68 18.28
CA ILE A 120 0.40 -24.48 19.04
C ILE A 120 -0.96 -23.77 19.03
N ILE A 121 -1.99 -24.53 18.67
CA ILE A 121 -3.40 -24.11 18.70
C ILE A 121 -4.20 -25.25 19.31
N ASP A 122 -5.11 -24.95 20.25
CA ASP A 122 -5.93 -25.96 20.93
C ASP A 122 -5.07 -27.11 21.52
N ASN A 123 -3.93 -26.76 22.13
CA ASN A 123 -2.90 -27.67 22.68
C ASN A 123 -2.32 -28.68 21.67
N THR A 124 -2.44 -28.41 20.37
CA THR A 124 -1.89 -29.25 19.30
C THR A 124 -0.88 -28.48 18.47
N ILE A 125 0.26 -29.08 18.15
CA ILE A 125 1.24 -28.51 17.22
C ILE A 125 0.63 -28.54 15.81
N VAL A 126 0.42 -27.37 15.21
CA VAL A 126 -0.19 -27.24 13.87
C VAL A 126 0.82 -26.90 12.77
N ARG A 127 2.01 -26.42 13.16
CA ARG A 127 3.16 -26.12 12.30
C ARG A 127 4.46 -26.33 13.09
N THR A 128 5.49 -26.75 12.39
CA THR A 128 6.85 -26.95 12.91
C THR A 128 7.85 -26.46 11.87
N ALA A 129 8.93 -25.84 12.32
CA ALA A 129 10.06 -25.41 11.51
C ALA A 129 11.37 -25.72 12.24
N THR A 130 12.42 -25.96 11.47
CA THR A 130 13.75 -26.33 11.98
C THR A 130 14.82 -25.51 11.26
N GLY A 131 16.04 -25.50 11.80
CA GLY A 131 17.20 -24.99 11.08
C GLY A 131 17.70 -25.97 10.00
N LYS A 132 18.93 -25.75 9.53
CA LYS A 132 19.61 -26.53 8.47
C LYS A 132 21.01 -26.99 8.88
N ASP A 133 21.22 -27.24 10.17
CA ASP A 133 22.50 -27.62 10.76
C ASP A 133 23.61 -26.56 10.55
N ASP A 134 23.21 -25.29 10.59
CA ASP A 134 24.10 -24.13 10.52
C ASP A 134 23.58 -22.97 11.39
N LEU A 135 24.33 -21.87 11.47
CA LEU A 135 23.98 -20.69 12.27
C LEU A 135 23.39 -19.55 11.42
N ILE A 136 22.97 -19.86 10.19
CA ILE A 136 22.44 -18.86 9.25
C ILE A 136 20.93 -18.83 9.38
N LEU A 137 20.42 -17.73 9.94
CA LEU A 137 19.00 -17.40 10.05
C LEU A 137 18.37 -17.28 8.68
N ARG A 138 17.27 -18.02 8.50
CA ARG A 138 16.48 -18.03 7.25
C ARG A 138 15.02 -17.82 7.56
N GLU A 139 14.35 -17.08 6.69
CA GLU A 139 12.93 -16.80 6.81
C GLU A 139 12.10 -18.08 6.60
N VAL A 140 11.16 -18.28 7.50
CA VAL A 140 10.10 -19.27 7.43
C VAL A 140 8.77 -18.54 7.50
N VAL A 141 7.92 -18.78 6.50
CA VAL A 141 6.58 -18.19 6.40
C VAL A 141 5.54 -19.29 6.47
N TRP A 142 4.69 -19.24 7.48
CA TRP A 142 3.55 -20.14 7.61
C TRP A 142 2.27 -19.47 7.16
N ASP A 143 1.57 -20.11 6.21
CA ASP A 143 0.17 -19.82 5.95
C ASP A 143 -0.69 -20.40 7.08
N ILE A 144 -1.32 -19.48 7.82
CA ILE A 144 -2.17 -19.72 8.97
C ILE A 144 -3.56 -19.09 8.81
N GLU A 145 -3.96 -18.72 7.58
CA GLU A 145 -5.25 -18.07 7.30
C GLU A 145 -6.43 -18.89 7.81
N LYS A 146 -6.35 -20.23 7.72
CA LYS A 146 -7.37 -21.14 8.25
C LYS A 146 -7.56 -21.09 9.78
N TYR A 147 -6.66 -20.43 10.50
CA TYR A 147 -6.69 -20.30 11.96
C TYR A 147 -7.04 -18.88 12.43
N LEU A 148 -7.46 -17.99 11.51
CA LEU A 148 -7.90 -16.63 11.86
C LEU A 148 -8.97 -16.65 12.98
N GLY A 149 -8.77 -15.82 14.00
CA GLY A 149 -9.61 -15.68 15.18
C GLY A 149 -9.31 -16.66 16.30
N LYS A 150 -8.45 -17.67 16.11
CA LYS A 150 -8.03 -18.59 17.18
C LYS A 150 -6.93 -17.98 18.04
N GLU A 151 -6.89 -18.39 19.30
CA GLU A 151 -5.72 -18.18 20.16
C GLU A 151 -4.64 -19.21 19.86
N ALA A 152 -3.39 -18.74 19.84
CA ALA A 152 -2.21 -19.55 19.61
C ALA A 152 -1.07 -19.11 20.54
N TYR A 153 -0.04 -19.94 20.64
CA TYR A 153 1.24 -19.57 21.22
C TYR A 153 2.36 -20.33 20.49
N LEU A 154 3.59 -19.85 20.67
CA LEU A 154 4.79 -20.41 20.06
C LEU A 154 5.63 -21.14 21.10
N GLU A 155 6.22 -22.26 20.70
CA GLU A 155 7.29 -22.94 21.46
C GLU A 155 8.56 -23.01 20.62
N ILE A 156 9.64 -22.43 21.12
CA ILE A 156 10.99 -22.62 20.59
C ILE A 156 11.65 -23.68 21.46
N VAL A 157 12.07 -24.79 20.85
CA VAL A 157 12.47 -26.00 21.56
C VAL A 157 13.92 -26.33 21.24
N ASP A 158 14.70 -26.56 22.28
CA ASP A 158 15.99 -27.25 22.24
C ASP A 158 16.00 -28.39 23.26
N ALA A 159 15.85 -29.63 22.80
CA ALA A 159 15.78 -30.82 23.64
C ALA A 159 16.96 -31.77 23.41
N LEU A 160 18.00 -31.33 22.68
CA LEU A 160 19.19 -32.14 22.42
C LEU A 160 20.28 -31.79 23.41
N ALA A 161 20.61 -32.72 24.31
CA ALA A 161 21.88 -32.63 25.02
C ALA A 161 23.03 -32.62 23.99
N PRO A 162 24.09 -31.84 24.19
CA PRO A 162 25.21 -31.79 23.26
C PRO A 162 25.84 -33.18 23.15
N ASP A 163 25.80 -33.75 21.95
CA ASP A 163 26.39 -35.05 21.68
C ASP A 163 27.84 -34.83 21.22
N SER A 164 28.80 -35.14 22.10
CA SER A 164 30.22 -34.85 21.89
C SER A 164 30.87 -35.63 20.74
N GLU A 165 30.17 -36.58 20.15
CA GLU A 165 30.74 -37.50 19.15
C GLU A 165 30.57 -37.06 17.69
N ASN A 166 29.61 -36.17 17.36
CA ASN A 166 29.29 -35.85 15.96
C ASN A 166 29.61 -34.40 15.52
N GLY A 167 30.11 -33.53 16.42
CA GLY A 167 30.58 -32.18 16.06
C GLY A 167 29.50 -31.22 15.55
N TYR A 168 28.23 -31.57 15.63
CA TYR A 168 27.12 -30.67 15.33
C TYR A 168 26.73 -29.87 16.56
N ASP A 169 26.52 -28.57 16.35
CA ASP A 169 26.07 -27.69 17.42
C ASP A 169 24.55 -27.79 17.57
N ASN A 170 24.13 -28.50 18.60
CA ASN A 170 22.73 -28.77 18.94
C ASN A 170 22.06 -27.51 19.49
N ARG A 171 21.90 -26.48 18.65
CA ARG A 171 21.37 -25.17 19.04
C ARG A 171 20.18 -24.81 18.17
N VAL A 172 19.35 -23.89 18.65
CA VAL A 172 18.32 -23.21 17.86
C VAL A 172 18.43 -21.70 18.07
N LEU A 173 18.32 -20.99 16.95
CA LEU A 173 18.28 -19.54 16.91
C LEU A 173 16.96 -19.11 16.29
N VAL A 174 16.33 -18.09 16.87
CA VAL A 174 15.09 -17.54 16.35
C VAL A 174 15.12 -16.03 16.47
N ASP A 175 14.62 -15.36 15.44
CA ASP A 175 14.57 -13.90 15.39
C ASP A 175 13.31 -13.44 14.61
N HIS A 176 12.90 -12.18 14.82
CA HIS A 176 11.93 -11.45 14.04
C HIS A 176 10.56 -12.14 13.81
N LEU A 177 9.87 -12.50 14.88
CA LEU A 177 8.54 -13.15 14.84
C LEU A 177 7.45 -12.12 14.50
N LEU A 178 6.77 -12.31 13.37
CA LEU A 178 5.86 -11.34 12.76
C LEU A 178 4.55 -11.97 12.27
N LEU A 179 3.42 -11.38 12.65
CA LEU A 179 2.11 -11.64 12.03
C LEU A 179 1.85 -10.63 10.91
N THR A 180 1.54 -11.09 9.70
CA THR A 180 1.32 -10.23 8.53
C THR A 180 0.23 -10.75 7.59
N ASP A 181 -0.49 -9.83 6.93
CA ASP A 181 -1.47 -10.18 5.87
C ASP A 181 -0.80 -10.26 4.49
N LYS A 182 0.47 -9.86 4.41
CA LYS A 182 1.27 -9.96 3.21
C LYS A 182 1.88 -11.35 3.20
N LYS A 183 1.71 -12.11 2.13
CA LYS A 183 2.55 -13.29 1.89
C LYS A 183 3.94 -12.74 1.60
N VAL A 184 4.72 -12.56 2.66
CA VAL A 184 6.02 -11.91 2.60
C VAL A 184 7.02 -13.00 2.28
N ASP A 185 7.32 -13.20 0.99
CA ASP A 185 8.56 -13.89 0.58
C ASP A 185 9.71 -12.85 0.46
N ARG A 186 9.68 -11.75 1.24
CA ARG A 186 10.11 -10.44 0.70
C ARG A 186 11.58 -10.12 0.76
N ILE A 187 12.45 -10.81 1.48
CA ILE A 187 13.87 -10.50 1.37
C ILE A 187 14.62 -11.82 1.48
N THR A 188 15.07 -12.34 0.35
CA THR A 188 16.00 -13.47 0.36
C THR A 188 17.41 -12.92 0.33
N VAL A 189 18.15 -13.11 1.41
CA VAL A 189 19.58 -12.82 1.44
C VAL A 189 20.26 -13.79 0.49
N PHE A 190 20.84 -13.24 -0.57
CA PHE A 190 21.64 -13.99 -1.52
C PHE A 190 23.07 -14.15 -1.01
N GLU A 191 23.65 -13.06 -0.49
CA GLU A 191 24.98 -13.04 0.12
C GLU A 191 25.13 -11.79 1.02
N ASP A 192 25.45 -11.99 2.29
CA ASP A 192 25.77 -10.93 3.26
C ASP A 192 27.23 -10.99 3.72
N PHE A 193 28.02 -11.94 3.20
CA PHE A 193 29.44 -12.18 3.52
C PHE A 193 29.75 -12.50 4.99
N GLU A 194 28.73 -12.64 5.85
CA GLU A 194 28.89 -12.89 7.29
C GLU A 194 29.45 -14.28 7.60
N SER A 195 29.48 -15.19 6.63
CA SER A 195 30.21 -16.44 6.76
C SER A 195 31.73 -16.27 6.96
N GLY A 196 32.26 -15.08 6.65
CA GLY A 196 33.69 -14.78 6.69
C GLY A 196 34.49 -15.54 5.62
N THR A 197 33.84 -16.16 4.63
CA THR A 197 34.48 -16.90 3.53
C THR A 197 33.81 -16.61 2.18
N PHE A 198 34.53 -16.88 1.08
CA PHE A 198 33.96 -16.85 -0.28
C PHE A 198 33.60 -18.25 -0.80
N ASN A 199 33.32 -19.23 0.07
CA ASN A 199 33.12 -20.62 -0.35
C ASN A 199 31.93 -20.85 -1.32
N ASN A 200 30.98 -19.91 -1.36
CA ASN A 200 29.85 -19.93 -2.29
C ASN A 200 30.15 -19.24 -3.63
N TRP A 201 31.34 -18.68 -3.79
CA TRP A 201 31.80 -17.94 -4.95
C TRP A 201 33.02 -18.60 -5.57
N GLN A 202 33.11 -18.50 -6.89
CA GLN A 202 34.35 -18.77 -7.60
C GLN A 202 35.22 -17.53 -7.54
N VAL A 203 36.34 -17.64 -6.83
CA VAL A 203 37.37 -16.61 -6.75
C VAL A 203 38.31 -16.73 -7.94
N ILE A 204 38.51 -15.65 -8.69
CA ILE A 204 39.41 -15.59 -9.83
C ILE A 204 40.38 -14.42 -9.62
N GLY A 205 41.69 -14.64 -9.76
CA GLY A 205 42.70 -13.62 -9.54
C GLY A 205 43.11 -13.46 -8.07
N GLU A 206 43.73 -12.33 -7.74
CA GLU A 206 44.38 -12.09 -6.44
C GLU A 206 43.70 -10.98 -5.61
N ALA A 207 42.72 -10.28 -6.18
CA ALA A 207 42.03 -9.17 -5.52
C ALA A 207 41.20 -9.62 -4.31
N PHE A 208 40.62 -10.81 -4.34
CA PHE A 208 39.74 -11.31 -3.28
C PHE A 208 40.35 -12.55 -2.62
N SER A 209 40.87 -12.43 -1.40
CA SER A 209 41.37 -13.58 -0.65
C SER A 209 40.35 -14.11 0.36
N GLU A 210 39.80 -13.21 1.18
CA GLU A 210 38.77 -13.49 2.18
C GLU A 210 37.93 -12.22 2.39
N PRO A 211 36.64 -12.32 2.80
CA PRO A 211 35.85 -11.16 3.18
C PRO A 211 36.57 -10.31 4.23
N ASN A 212 36.50 -8.98 4.10
CA ASN A 212 37.19 -8.11 5.03
C ASN A 212 36.40 -7.97 6.33
N SER A 213 37.08 -8.19 7.45
CA SER A 213 36.52 -7.94 8.78
C SER A 213 36.53 -6.45 9.08
N ARG A 214 35.46 -5.94 9.71
CA ARG A 214 35.39 -4.56 10.24
C ARG A 214 36.56 -4.14 11.14
N THR A 215 37.28 -5.11 11.73
CA THR A 215 38.44 -4.85 12.59
C THR A 215 39.73 -4.57 11.82
N LYS A 216 39.77 -4.86 10.51
CA LYS A 216 40.91 -4.56 9.64
C LYS A 216 40.73 -3.16 9.06
N VAL A 217 41.43 -2.18 9.64
CA VAL A 217 41.43 -0.79 9.19
C VAL A 217 42.58 -0.56 8.22
N TYR A 218 42.26 -0.06 7.02
CA TYR A 218 43.24 0.20 5.97
C TYR A 218 43.47 1.70 5.81
N CYS A 219 44.46 2.27 6.49
CA CYS A 219 44.76 3.70 6.35
C CYS A 219 45.25 4.04 4.92
N PRO A 220 44.71 5.10 4.24
CA PRO A 220 43.81 6.14 4.74
C PRO A 220 42.30 5.88 4.51
N LEU A 221 41.92 4.71 4.00
CA LEU A 221 40.55 4.33 3.70
C LEU A 221 39.78 3.93 4.98
N SER A 222 38.55 4.42 5.11
CA SER A 222 37.61 3.96 6.13
C SER A 222 36.36 3.46 5.43
N ALA A 223 36.09 2.16 5.52
CA ALA A 223 34.85 1.59 5.06
C ALA A 223 33.72 1.98 6.04
N ASN A 224 32.60 2.48 5.53
CA ASN A 224 31.42 2.83 6.32
C ASN A 224 30.17 2.34 5.58
N GLY A 225 29.06 2.14 6.30
CA GLY A 225 27.76 1.82 5.68
C GLY A 225 27.54 0.36 5.30
N TYR A 226 28.50 -0.52 5.58
CA TYR A 226 28.30 -1.98 5.58
C TYR A 226 27.41 -2.41 6.77
N LYS A 227 26.82 -3.59 6.66
CA LYS A 227 26.10 -4.29 7.72
C LYS A 227 26.96 -5.44 8.26
N GLY A 228 26.66 -5.89 9.48
CA GLY A 228 27.37 -7.02 10.06
C GLY A 228 28.87 -6.79 10.32
N ASN A 229 29.64 -7.86 10.24
CA ASN A 229 31.06 -7.92 10.57
C ASN A 229 31.97 -8.05 9.35
N TYR A 230 31.44 -8.52 8.23
CA TYR A 230 32.20 -8.86 7.03
C TYR A 230 31.57 -8.22 5.79
N TYR A 231 32.41 -7.92 4.80
CA TYR A 231 31.95 -7.47 3.50
C TYR A 231 32.99 -7.88 2.45
N ALA A 232 32.59 -7.98 1.18
CA ALA A 232 33.53 -8.21 0.10
C ALA A 232 34.37 -6.94 -0.10
N PHE A 233 35.70 -7.08 -0.07
CA PHE A 233 36.62 -5.98 -0.27
C PHE A 233 37.82 -6.45 -1.08
N SER A 234 38.15 -5.73 -2.15
CA SER A 234 39.27 -6.10 -3.03
C SER A 234 40.59 -5.41 -2.71
N PHE A 235 40.59 -4.47 -1.75
CA PHE A 235 41.80 -3.77 -1.35
C PHE A 235 42.74 -4.69 -0.55
N GLY A 236 43.87 -5.06 -1.15
CA GLY A 236 44.88 -5.92 -0.52
C GLY A 236 45.72 -5.22 0.56
N ASP A 237 46.71 -5.94 1.10
CA ASP A 237 47.58 -5.45 2.19
C ASP A 237 48.45 -4.24 1.81
N LYS A 238 48.68 -4.02 0.51
CA LYS A 238 49.47 -2.90 -0.03
C LYS A 238 48.93 -2.47 -1.41
N GLN A 239 48.08 -1.45 -1.40
CA GLN A 239 47.57 -0.71 -2.58
C GLN A 239 46.55 -1.47 -3.48
N ASP A 240 45.93 -0.71 -4.39
CA ASP A 240 44.99 -1.10 -5.45
C ASP A 240 45.63 -1.99 -6.56
N ALA A 241 46.75 -2.67 -6.29
CA ALA A 241 47.53 -3.33 -7.34
C ALA A 241 46.99 -4.70 -7.77
N ARG A 242 46.16 -5.35 -6.94
CA ARG A 242 45.67 -6.70 -7.20
C ARG A 242 44.38 -6.65 -7.99
N GLN A 243 44.25 -7.53 -8.97
CA GLN A 243 43.07 -7.65 -9.82
C GLN A 243 42.45 -9.03 -9.68
N GLY A 244 41.13 -9.11 -9.88
CA GLY A 244 40.38 -10.34 -9.78
C GLY A 244 38.87 -10.11 -9.78
N LYS A 245 38.13 -11.20 -9.62
CA LYS A 245 36.69 -11.16 -9.48
C LYS A 245 36.14 -12.31 -8.65
N LEU A 246 35.00 -12.06 -8.04
CA LEU A 246 34.13 -13.08 -7.44
C LEU A 246 33.02 -13.39 -8.43
N VAL A 247 32.74 -14.67 -8.68
CA VAL A 247 31.62 -15.12 -9.53
C VAL A 247 30.73 -16.05 -8.73
N SER A 248 29.46 -15.68 -8.57
CA SER A 248 28.48 -16.50 -7.84
C SER A 248 28.09 -17.76 -8.60
N LYS A 249 27.49 -18.72 -7.91
CA LYS A 249 26.80 -19.85 -8.58
C LYS A 249 25.63 -19.32 -9.41
N PRO A 250 25.33 -19.93 -10.57
CA PRO A 250 24.16 -19.56 -11.36
C PRO A 250 22.86 -19.71 -10.56
N PHE A 251 21.98 -18.74 -10.68
CA PHE A 251 20.65 -18.73 -10.06
C PHE A 251 19.58 -18.32 -11.07
N LYS A 252 18.33 -18.70 -10.80
CA LYS A 252 17.19 -18.29 -11.61
C LYS A 252 16.62 -16.99 -11.05
N ILE A 253 16.32 -16.02 -11.91
CA ILE A 253 15.71 -14.76 -11.48
C ILE A 253 14.22 -15.02 -11.21
N GLU A 254 13.83 -14.95 -9.93
CA GLU A 254 12.43 -15.17 -9.50
C GLU A 254 11.79 -13.92 -8.86
N TYR A 255 12.60 -12.92 -8.55
CA TYR A 255 12.21 -11.70 -7.84
C TYR A 255 12.15 -10.49 -8.77
N ASP A 256 11.47 -9.42 -8.36
CA ASP A 256 11.38 -8.18 -9.15
C ASP A 256 12.66 -7.35 -9.07
N LYS A 257 13.37 -7.42 -7.95
CA LYS A 257 14.49 -6.53 -7.63
C LYS A 257 15.64 -7.26 -6.96
N ILE A 258 16.83 -6.75 -7.23
CA ILE A 258 18.08 -7.10 -6.53
C ILE A 258 18.61 -5.82 -5.90
N GLN A 259 18.93 -5.87 -4.62
CA GLN A 259 19.50 -4.75 -3.87
C GLN A 259 20.81 -5.17 -3.22
N PHE A 260 21.72 -4.23 -3.08
CA PHE A 260 23.03 -4.45 -2.47
C PHE A 260 23.62 -3.12 -2.00
N LEU A 261 24.58 -3.21 -1.10
CA LEU A 261 25.42 -2.12 -0.65
C LEU A 261 26.72 -2.13 -1.47
N ILE A 262 27.14 -0.98 -1.99
CA ILE A 262 28.36 -0.85 -2.80
C ILE A 262 29.12 0.44 -2.49
N GLY A 263 30.45 0.35 -2.42
CA GLY A 263 31.39 1.46 -2.29
C GLY A 263 32.68 1.19 -3.05
N GLY A 264 33.68 2.08 -2.95
CA GLY A 264 34.95 1.97 -3.68
C GLY A 264 34.92 2.73 -5.01
N GLY A 265 35.67 2.27 -5.99
CA GLY A 265 35.89 2.93 -7.27
C GLY A 265 34.67 3.08 -8.17
N SER A 266 34.66 4.18 -8.94
CA SER A 266 33.66 4.50 -9.95
C SER A 266 34.07 4.10 -11.38
N HIS A 267 34.93 3.09 -11.54
CA HIS A 267 35.43 2.65 -12.85
C HIS A 267 34.47 1.65 -13.52
N GLU A 268 33.63 2.14 -14.43
CA GLU A 268 32.66 1.30 -15.16
C GLU A 268 33.35 0.11 -15.86
N GLY A 269 32.84 -1.10 -15.63
CA GLY A 269 33.36 -2.33 -16.23
C GLY A 269 34.68 -2.84 -15.63
N GLU A 270 35.36 -2.05 -14.80
CA GLU A 270 36.64 -2.42 -14.17
C GLU A 270 36.51 -2.59 -12.65
N THR A 271 35.84 -1.69 -11.94
CA THR A 271 35.53 -1.81 -10.50
C THR A 271 34.02 -1.75 -10.29
N CYS A 272 33.36 -2.89 -10.44
CA CYS A 272 31.90 -2.93 -10.50
C CYS A 272 31.33 -4.25 -10.00
N ILE A 273 30.04 -4.23 -9.66
CA ILE A 273 29.22 -5.43 -9.55
C ILE A 273 28.34 -5.53 -10.80
N ASN A 274 28.29 -6.72 -11.41
CA ASN A 274 27.49 -6.99 -12.59
C ASN A 274 26.50 -8.13 -12.35
N LEU A 275 25.32 -8.02 -12.96
CA LEU A 275 24.43 -9.13 -13.21
C LEU A 275 24.62 -9.59 -14.65
N LEU A 276 25.01 -10.84 -14.85
CA LEU A 276 25.14 -11.45 -16.17
C LEU A 276 23.98 -12.37 -16.46
N ILE A 277 23.48 -12.31 -17.70
CA ILE A 277 22.50 -13.23 -18.28
C ILE A 277 23.10 -13.72 -19.59
N ASP A 278 23.16 -15.05 -19.78
CA ASP A 278 23.84 -15.69 -20.92
C ASP A 278 25.28 -15.17 -21.15
N GLY A 279 25.99 -14.87 -20.06
CA GLY A 279 27.36 -14.36 -20.09
C GLY A 279 27.49 -12.89 -20.53
N LYS A 280 26.39 -12.16 -20.71
CA LYS A 280 26.37 -10.73 -21.04
C LYS A 280 25.92 -9.90 -19.85
N VAL A 281 26.53 -8.73 -19.66
CA VAL A 281 26.16 -7.79 -18.60
C VAL A 281 24.75 -7.24 -18.87
N ALA A 282 23.80 -7.59 -18.01
CA ALA A 282 22.42 -7.11 -18.03
C ALA A 282 22.22 -5.89 -17.13
N ARG A 283 22.96 -5.82 -16.01
CA ARG A 283 23.02 -4.68 -15.09
C ARG A 283 24.44 -4.54 -14.55
N SER A 284 24.84 -3.30 -14.24
CA SER A 284 26.12 -2.98 -13.63
C SER A 284 25.94 -1.82 -12.64
N ALA A 285 26.80 -1.76 -11.63
CA ALA A 285 26.89 -0.65 -10.68
C ALA A 285 28.32 -0.53 -10.16
N THR A 286 28.73 0.70 -9.85
CA THR A 286 30.03 1.03 -9.28
C THR A 286 29.86 1.72 -7.92
N GLY A 287 30.97 1.92 -7.21
CA GLY A 287 31.04 2.87 -6.11
C GLY A 287 31.11 4.33 -6.61
N ASP A 288 31.41 5.24 -5.68
CA ASP A 288 31.46 6.69 -5.92
C ASP A 288 32.86 7.28 -5.61
N ASP A 289 33.92 6.49 -5.79
CA ASP A 289 35.31 6.82 -5.41
C ASP A 289 35.44 7.22 -3.94
N ASP A 290 34.78 6.45 -3.07
CA ASP A 290 34.84 6.66 -1.63
C ASP A 290 34.71 5.37 -0.79
N GLY A 291 34.95 5.51 0.52
CA GLY A 291 34.84 4.42 1.49
C GLY A 291 33.41 4.11 1.94
N ASN A 292 32.38 4.73 1.38
CA ASN A 292 31.02 4.60 1.90
C ASN A 292 30.21 3.62 1.04
N LEU A 293 29.80 2.50 1.62
CA LEU A 293 28.85 1.60 0.99
C LEU A 293 27.46 2.23 1.00
N ARG A 294 26.85 2.34 -0.17
CA ARG A 294 25.51 2.89 -0.36
C ARG A 294 24.60 1.86 -1.00
N LEU A 295 23.32 1.97 -0.66
CA LEU A 295 22.26 1.17 -1.22
C LEU A 295 22.10 1.45 -2.72
N LYS A 296 22.21 0.40 -3.53
CA LYS A 296 21.82 0.39 -4.94
C LYS A 296 20.79 -0.70 -5.18
N GLU A 297 20.02 -0.52 -6.24
CA GLU A 297 18.92 -1.39 -6.59
C GLU A 297 18.85 -1.57 -8.11
N TRP A 298 18.61 -2.81 -8.54
CA TRP A 298 18.30 -3.14 -9.92
C TRP A 298 16.89 -3.68 -10.03
N ASP A 299 16.12 -3.12 -10.97
CA ASP A 299 14.91 -3.76 -11.48
C ASP A 299 15.30 -4.89 -12.46
N VAL A 300 14.94 -6.11 -12.07
CA VAL A 300 15.17 -7.35 -12.83
C VAL A 300 13.86 -8.04 -13.19
N SER A 301 12.71 -7.38 -12.98
CA SER A 301 11.39 -7.94 -13.26
C SER A 301 11.23 -8.42 -14.71
N SER A 302 11.88 -7.71 -15.64
CA SER A 302 11.91 -8.06 -17.07
C SER A 302 12.64 -9.36 -17.39
N PHE A 303 13.50 -9.84 -16.49
CA PHE A 303 14.34 -11.03 -16.67
C PHE A 303 13.85 -12.25 -15.88
N LYS A 304 12.63 -12.18 -15.33
CA LYS A 304 12.06 -13.27 -14.55
C LYS A 304 12.03 -14.57 -15.36
N GLY A 305 12.58 -15.63 -14.77
CA GLY A 305 12.70 -16.95 -15.37
C GLY A 305 14.04 -17.23 -16.03
N GLU A 306 14.85 -16.21 -16.31
CA GLU A 306 16.18 -16.36 -16.91
C GLU A 306 17.22 -16.82 -15.88
N MET A 307 18.26 -17.50 -16.36
CA MET A 307 19.41 -17.89 -15.54
C MET A 307 20.43 -16.76 -15.53
N ALA A 308 20.93 -16.41 -14.35
CA ALA A 308 21.86 -15.33 -14.15
C ALA A 308 23.01 -15.70 -13.21
N THR A 309 24.07 -14.92 -13.27
CA THR A 309 25.18 -14.92 -12.31
C THR A 309 25.50 -13.49 -11.91
N ILE A 310 25.83 -13.27 -10.64
CA ILE A 310 26.44 -12.03 -10.17
C ILE A 310 27.95 -12.18 -10.19
N GLU A 311 28.66 -11.16 -10.67
CA GLU A 311 30.10 -11.02 -10.47
C GLU A 311 30.45 -9.69 -9.80
N ILE A 312 31.49 -9.70 -8.97
CA ILE A 312 32.09 -8.51 -8.34
C ILE A 312 33.51 -8.43 -8.90
N VAL A 313 33.83 -7.35 -9.59
CA VAL A 313 35.02 -7.20 -10.43
C VAL A 313 35.90 -6.08 -9.90
N ASP A 314 37.21 -6.36 -9.87
CA ASP A 314 38.25 -5.38 -9.69
C ASP A 314 39.39 -5.63 -10.70
N HIS A 315 39.44 -4.83 -11.76
CA HIS A 315 40.47 -4.88 -12.81
C HIS A 315 41.22 -3.55 -12.97
N HIS A 316 41.03 -2.60 -12.05
CA HIS A 316 41.68 -1.29 -12.13
C HIS A 316 42.80 -1.21 -11.10
N SER A 317 43.98 -0.70 -11.49
CA SER A 317 45.13 -0.59 -10.58
C SER A 317 45.56 0.84 -10.24
N GLY A 318 44.76 1.83 -10.67
CA GLY A 318 44.96 3.24 -10.35
C GLY A 318 44.25 3.64 -9.05
N SER A 319 44.06 4.94 -8.86
CA SER A 319 43.33 5.48 -7.70
C SER A 319 41.92 4.88 -7.63
N TRP A 320 41.51 4.42 -6.44
CA TRP A 320 40.23 3.76 -6.23
C TRP A 320 40.07 2.50 -7.08
N GLY A 321 41.17 1.79 -7.35
CA GLY A 321 41.17 0.45 -7.95
C GLY A 321 40.79 -0.61 -6.91
N HIS A 322 39.62 -0.44 -6.29
CA HIS A 322 39.03 -1.41 -5.39
C HIS A 322 37.52 -1.25 -5.30
N ILE A 323 36.82 -2.30 -4.90
CA ILE A 323 35.38 -2.32 -4.71
C ILE A 323 35.03 -2.90 -3.33
N MET A 324 33.96 -2.38 -2.74
CA MET A 324 33.32 -2.91 -1.55
C MET A 324 31.89 -3.29 -1.88
N VAL A 325 31.47 -4.52 -1.55
CA VAL A 325 30.09 -4.98 -1.75
C VAL A 325 29.61 -5.71 -0.50
N ASP A 326 28.35 -5.49 -0.15
CA ASP A 326 27.72 -6.10 1.01
C ASP A 326 26.19 -6.26 0.80
N GLU A 327 25.54 -7.10 1.62
CA GLU A 327 24.08 -7.24 1.72
C GLU A 327 23.35 -7.40 0.37
N ILE A 328 23.71 -8.43 -0.42
CA ILE A 328 23.00 -8.75 -1.66
C ILE A 328 21.69 -9.45 -1.32
N VAL A 329 20.57 -8.82 -1.64
CA VAL A 329 19.22 -9.30 -1.31
C VAL A 329 18.28 -9.25 -2.50
N PHE A 330 17.38 -10.23 -2.59
CA PHE A 330 16.35 -10.32 -3.62
C PHE A 330 14.96 -10.07 -3.04
N PHE A 331 14.15 -9.27 -3.72
CA PHE A 331 12.80 -8.95 -3.23
C PHE A 331 11.80 -8.62 -4.34
N ASN A 332 10.51 -8.73 -4.03
CA ASN A 332 9.40 -8.39 -4.93
C ASN A 332 8.82 -7.01 -4.60
N ASN A 333 8.36 -6.30 -5.63
CA ASN A 333 7.61 -5.07 -5.46
C ASN A 333 6.26 -5.36 -4.78
N PRO A 334 5.74 -4.43 -3.95
CA PRO A 334 4.40 -4.58 -3.43
C PRO A 334 3.37 -4.56 -4.58
N TRP A 335 2.57 -5.62 -4.70
CA TRP A 335 1.53 -5.78 -5.74
C TRP A 335 0.57 -4.57 -5.85
N TRP A 336 0.35 -3.84 -4.76
CA TRP A 336 -0.52 -2.67 -4.75
C TRP A 336 0.04 -1.48 -5.55
N GLN A 337 1.36 -1.39 -5.77
CA GLN A 337 1.94 -0.35 -6.62
C GLN A 337 1.50 -0.50 -8.09
N GLU A 338 1.44 -1.73 -8.60
CA GLU A 338 0.95 -2.00 -9.95
C GLU A 338 -0.56 -1.73 -10.08
N VAL A 339 -1.34 -2.13 -9.07
CA VAL A 339 -2.78 -1.82 -9.01
C VAL A 339 -3.03 -0.31 -8.98
N ALA A 340 -2.24 0.44 -8.20
CA ALA A 340 -2.34 1.90 -8.13
C ALA A 340 -2.01 2.57 -9.48
N ARG A 341 -1.00 2.09 -10.21
CA ARG A 341 -0.70 2.59 -11.57
C ARG A 341 -1.87 2.37 -12.51
N LEU A 342 -2.42 1.15 -12.57
CA LEU A 342 -3.56 0.83 -13.43
C LEU A 342 -4.80 1.66 -13.08
N ALA A 343 -5.09 1.83 -11.79
CA ALA A 343 -6.16 2.69 -11.32
C ALA A 343 -5.97 4.15 -11.75
N GLY A 344 -4.73 4.66 -11.69
CA GLY A 344 -4.38 6.00 -12.19
C GLY A 344 -4.64 6.15 -13.69
N VAL A 345 -4.27 5.17 -14.50
CA VAL A 345 -4.54 5.17 -15.96
C VAL A 345 -6.04 5.18 -16.25
N ILE A 346 -6.81 4.32 -15.57
CA ILE A 346 -8.27 4.26 -15.71
C ILE A 346 -8.91 5.61 -15.33
N PHE A 347 -8.43 6.23 -14.24
CA PHE A 347 -8.91 7.54 -13.81
C PHE A 347 -8.69 8.63 -14.88
N VAL A 348 -7.51 8.66 -15.50
CA VAL A 348 -7.20 9.60 -16.60
C VAL A 348 -8.13 9.37 -17.79
N ILE A 349 -8.40 8.11 -18.16
CA ILE A 349 -9.33 7.76 -19.26
C ILE A 349 -10.74 8.26 -18.95
N ILE A 350 -11.22 8.05 -17.72
CA ILE A 350 -12.55 8.52 -17.28
C ILE A 350 -12.60 10.06 -17.33
N LEU A 351 -11.54 10.73 -16.88
CA LEU A 351 -11.45 12.19 -16.88
C LEU A 351 -11.53 12.74 -18.31
N ILE A 352 -10.74 12.20 -19.25
CA ILE A 352 -10.80 12.59 -20.67
C ILE A 352 -12.20 12.34 -21.25
N SER A 353 -12.78 11.18 -20.97
CA SER A 353 -14.13 10.82 -21.45
C SER A 353 -15.19 11.79 -20.92
N SER A 354 -15.09 12.19 -19.65
CA SER A 354 -16.02 13.16 -19.04
C SER A 354 -15.95 14.54 -19.69
N VAL A 355 -14.74 15.00 -20.06
CA VAL A 355 -14.52 16.26 -20.75
C VAL A 355 -15.11 16.22 -22.15
N LEU A 356 -14.90 15.12 -22.89
CA LEU A 356 -15.46 14.94 -24.24
C LEU A 356 -17.00 14.95 -24.21
N ILE A 357 -17.62 14.24 -23.25
CA ILE A 357 -19.08 14.24 -23.05
C ILE A 357 -19.58 15.65 -22.73
N PHE A 358 -18.88 16.40 -21.88
CA PHE A 358 -19.24 17.78 -21.55
C PHE A 358 -19.23 18.70 -22.78
N PHE A 359 -18.21 18.59 -23.64
CA PHE A 359 -18.16 19.34 -24.90
C PHE A 359 -19.29 18.97 -25.85
N GLN A 360 -19.63 17.68 -25.96
CA GLN A 360 -20.78 17.23 -26.76
C GLN A 360 -22.12 17.78 -26.25
N ILE A 361 -22.32 17.85 -24.92
CA ILE A 361 -23.55 18.41 -24.33
C ILE A 361 -23.62 19.92 -24.55
N ARG A 362 -22.50 20.65 -24.37
CA ARG A 362 -22.45 22.11 -24.53
C ARG A 362 -22.71 22.56 -25.97
N ASN A 363 -22.25 21.78 -26.95
CA ASN A 363 -22.34 22.14 -28.36
C ASN A 363 -23.61 21.62 -29.07
N ARG A 364 -24.62 21.14 -28.33
CA ARG A 364 -25.92 20.82 -28.93
C ARG A 364 -26.61 22.11 -29.39
N PRO A 365 -27.01 22.24 -30.66
CA PRO A 365 -27.76 23.40 -31.13
C PRO A 365 -29.09 23.50 -30.37
N LYS A 366 -29.44 24.70 -29.88
CA LYS A 366 -30.78 24.96 -29.33
C LYS A 366 -31.79 24.80 -30.46
N LYS A 367 -32.80 23.95 -30.27
CA LYS A 367 -33.90 23.77 -31.21
C LYS A 367 -34.72 25.08 -31.24
N GLU A 368 -34.73 25.78 -32.37
CA GLU A 368 -35.63 26.93 -32.57
C GLU A 368 -37.09 26.45 -32.52
N ILE A 369 -37.93 27.21 -31.81
CA ILE A 369 -39.37 26.94 -31.73
C ILE A 369 -40.04 27.28 -33.06
N SER A 370 -40.90 26.40 -33.57
CA SER A 370 -41.65 26.66 -34.81
C SER A 370 -42.72 27.74 -34.58
N ASP A 371 -43.14 28.44 -35.63
CA ASP A 371 -44.22 29.45 -35.53
C ASP A 371 -45.54 28.84 -35.05
N THR A 372 -45.83 27.59 -35.43
CA THR A 372 -47.00 26.84 -34.95
C THR A 372 -46.93 26.55 -33.45
N ASP A 373 -45.75 26.22 -32.94
CA ASP A 373 -45.54 25.94 -31.52
C ASP A 373 -45.60 27.21 -30.66
N ARG A 374 -45.22 28.37 -31.21
CA ARG A 374 -45.42 29.68 -30.55
C ARG A 374 -46.90 30.00 -30.36
N ILE A 375 -47.71 29.79 -31.40
CA ILE A 375 -49.17 30.02 -31.32
C ILE A 375 -49.79 29.14 -30.24
N LYS A 376 -49.46 27.84 -30.24
CA LYS A 376 -49.93 26.88 -29.21
C LYS A 376 -49.52 27.28 -27.80
N LEU A 377 -48.30 27.80 -27.64
CA LEU A 377 -47.81 28.25 -26.33
C LEU A 377 -48.60 29.45 -25.81
N GLU A 378 -48.90 30.43 -26.65
CA GLU A 378 -49.72 31.58 -26.26
C GLU A 378 -51.16 31.16 -25.92
N GLU A 379 -51.79 30.32 -26.76
CA GLU A 379 -53.14 29.77 -26.47
C GLU A 379 -53.18 29.04 -25.12
N LEU A 380 -52.13 28.25 -24.83
CA LEU A 380 -52.00 27.53 -23.58
C LEU A 380 -51.83 28.48 -22.38
N LYS A 381 -51.01 29.53 -22.51
CA LYS A 381 -50.82 30.55 -21.47
C LYS A 381 -52.12 31.28 -21.17
N ASP A 382 -52.84 31.70 -22.22
CA ASP A 382 -54.11 32.42 -22.09
C ASP A 382 -55.16 31.57 -21.37
N GLN A 383 -55.27 30.29 -21.73
CA GLN A 383 -56.22 29.39 -21.06
C GLN A 383 -55.86 29.16 -19.58
N ILE A 384 -54.57 28.96 -19.27
CA ILE A 384 -54.12 28.79 -17.87
C ILE A 384 -54.50 30.01 -17.01
N ILE A 385 -54.32 31.21 -17.56
CA ILE A 385 -54.60 32.47 -16.87
C ILE A 385 -56.11 32.68 -16.73
N ALA A 386 -56.89 32.44 -17.80
CA ALA A 386 -58.34 32.62 -17.81
C ALA A 386 -59.04 31.68 -16.81
N ASP A 387 -58.67 30.40 -16.82
CA ASP A 387 -59.31 29.39 -15.97
C ASP A 387 -58.78 29.39 -14.53
N LYS A 388 -57.72 30.17 -14.25
CA LYS A 388 -57.01 30.22 -12.97
C LYS A 388 -56.61 28.83 -12.42
N VAL A 389 -56.38 27.85 -13.30
CA VAL A 389 -56.02 26.47 -12.94
C VAL A 389 -54.73 26.38 -12.13
N PHE A 390 -53.86 27.38 -12.23
CA PHE A 390 -52.64 27.49 -11.43
C PHE A 390 -52.90 27.58 -9.91
N LEU A 391 -54.10 27.97 -9.47
CA LEU A 391 -54.47 27.97 -8.05
C LEU A 391 -54.65 26.56 -7.46
N ASN A 392 -54.84 25.54 -8.30
CA ASN A 392 -54.89 24.16 -7.84
C ASN A 392 -53.48 23.68 -7.46
N GLN A 393 -53.30 23.26 -6.20
CA GLN A 393 -52.02 22.79 -5.67
C GLN A 393 -51.46 21.56 -6.40
N LYS A 394 -52.33 20.76 -7.02
CA LYS A 394 -51.92 19.57 -7.79
C LYS A 394 -51.55 19.90 -9.23
N TYR A 395 -51.84 21.11 -9.72
CA TYR A 395 -51.64 21.49 -11.11
C TYR A 395 -50.15 21.42 -11.50
N ASN A 396 -49.88 20.66 -12.55
CA ASN A 396 -48.55 20.36 -13.07
C ASN A 396 -48.64 20.07 -14.59
N ALA A 397 -47.48 19.91 -15.26
CA ALA A 397 -47.44 19.72 -16.71
C ALA A 397 -48.25 18.51 -17.19
N LYS A 398 -48.33 17.43 -16.40
CA LYS A 398 -49.14 16.24 -16.74
C LYS A 398 -50.64 16.54 -16.72
N ILE A 399 -51.13 17.22 -15.67
CA ILE A 399 -52.55 17.61 -15.58
C ILE A 399 -52.90 18.60 -16.70
N CYS A 400 -51.98 19.50 -17.03
CA CYS A 400 -52.13 20.42 -18.15
C CYS A 400 -52.25 19.68 -19.49
N ALA A 401 -51.35 18.72 -19.73
CA ALA A 401 -51.36 17.84 -20.90
C ALA A 401 -52.69 17.10 -21.07
N GLU A 402 -53.18 16.50 -19.98
CA GLU A 402 -54.46 15.79 -19.95
C GLU A 402 -55.64 16.72 -20.28
N SER A 403 -55.65 17.96 -19.77
CA SER A 403 -56.72 18.94 -20.05
C SER A 403 -56.70 19.48 -21.48
N MET A 404 -55.54 19.46 -22.14
CA MET A 404 -55.31 20.04 -23.47
C MET A 404 -55.28 19.01 -24.60
N GLY A 405 -55.22 17.72 -24.28
CA GLY A 405 -55.04 16.66 -25.27
C GLY A 405 -53.65 16.66 -25.94
N ILE A 406 -52.61 17.12 -25.24
CA ILE A 406 -51.22 17.20 -25.72
C ILE A 406 -50.32 16.37 -24.80
N ASP A 407 -49.22 15.80 -25.31
CA ASP A 407 -48.24 15.07 -24.51
C ASP A 407 -47.49 15.97 -23.48
N SER A 408 -47.22 15.46 -22.27
CA SER A 408 -46.58 16.25 -21.20
C SER A 408 -45.13 16.65 -21.50
N ASP A 409 -44.38 15.84 -22.25
CA ASP A 409 -43.02 16.19 -22.67
C ASP A 409 -43.05 17.33 -23.70
N ASN A 410 -44.13 17.44 -24.47
CA ASN A 410 -44.33 18.57 -25.37
C ASN A 410 -44.58 19.88 -24.60
N ILE A 411 -45.31 19.86 -23.47
CA ILE A 411 -45.54 21.09 -22.67
C ILE A 411 -44.23 21.64 -22.10
N GLU A 412 -43.41 20.79 -21.48
CA GLU A 412 -42.12 21.24 -20.94
C GLU A 412 -41.18 21.73 -22.05
N GLN A 413 -41.19 21.08 -23.22
CA GLN A 413 -40.42 21.54 -24.37
C GLN A 413 -40.91 22.88 -24.92
N LEU A 414 -42.23 23.10 -25.01
CA LEU A 414 -42.82 24.34 -25.49
C LEU A 414 -42.45 25.52 -24.60
N PHE A 415 -42.59 25.40 -23.28
CA PHE A 415 -42.22 26.45 -22.34
C PHE A 415 -40.70 26.72 -22.35
N LEU A 416 -39.86 25.67 -22.34
CA LEU A 416 -38.41 25.85 -22.37
C LEU A 416 -37.92 26.49 -23.68
N ALA A 417 -38.51 26.14 -24.81
CA ALA A 417 -38.13 26.66 -26.12
C ALA A 417 -38.69 28.06 -26.39
N GLY A 418 -39.91 28.37 -25.93
CA GLY A 418 -40.58 29.65 -26.18
C GLY A 418 -40.27 30.74 -25.15
N GLU A 419 -40.23 30.40 -23.86
CA GLU A 419 -40.07 31.38 -22.76
C GLU A 419 -38.68 31.28 -22.09
N GLY A 420 -37.90 30.23 -22.41
CA GLY A 420 -36.63 29.97 -21.73
C GLY A 420 -36.77 29.55 -20.26
N LYS A 421 -38.00 29.24 -19.83
CA LYS A 421 -38.38 28.82 -18.47
C LYS A 421 -39.19 27.53 -18.54
N SER A 422 -39.20 26.74 -17.47
CA SER A 422 -40.02 25.53 -17.34
C SER A 422 -41.49 25.86 -17.08
N PHE A 423 -42.38 24.89 -17.35
CA PHE A 423 -43.81 25.03 -17.06
C PHE A 423 -44.06 25.35 -15.58
N SER A 424 -43.34 24.68 -14.68
CA SER A 424 -43.48 24.93 -13.25
C SER A 424 -43.03 26.33 -12.85
N GLU A 425 -42.01 26.91 -13.49
CA GLU A 425 -41.59 28.30 -13.22
C GLU A 425 -42.68 29.28 -13.63
N PHE A 426 -43.28 29.10 -14.81
CA PHE A 426 -44.41 29.92 -15.27
C PHE A 426 -45.60 29.87 -14.32
N VAL A 427 -46.06 28.66 -13.94
CA VAL A 427 -47.17 28.49 -12.99
C VAL A 427 -46.85 29.15 -11.65
N ASN A 428 -45.62 29.00 -11.16
CA ASN A 428 -45.20 29.59 -9.90
C ASN A 428 -45.13 31.12 -9.94
N GLU A 429 -44.74 31.71 -11.07
CA GLU A 429 -44.80 33.16 -11.28
C GLU A 429 -46.25 33.67 -11.18
N LEU A 430 -47.19 33.00 -11.84
CA LEU A 430 -48.63 33.33 -11.73
C LEU A 430 -49.15 33.24 -10.28
N ARG A 431 -48.75 32.19 -9.54
CA ARG A 431 -49.11 32.02 -8.12
C ARG A 431 -48.56 33.14 -7.24
N VAL A 432 -47.33 33.59 -7.51
CA VAL A 432 -46.72 34.72 -6.78
C VAL A 432 -47.46 36.03 -7.08
N GLU A 433 -47.80 36.29 -8.35
CA GLU A 433 -48.55 37.49 -8.72
C GLU A 433 -49.96 37.50 -8.13
N GLU A 434 -50.67 36.37 -8.12
CA GLU A 434 -51.98 36.29 -7.46
C GLU A 434 -51.85 36.48 -5.95
N PHE A 435 -50.82 35.91 -5.31
CA PHE A 435 -50.56 36.15 -3.90
C PHE A 435 -50.34 37.63 -3.57
N LYS A 436 -49.60 38.38 -4.40
CA LYS A 436 -49.41 39.82 -4.22
C LYS A 436 -50.73 40.59 -4.32
N LYS A 437 -51.64 40.18 -5.19
CA LYS A 437 -52.99 40.77 -5.31
C LYS A 437 -53.82 40.47 -4.08
N GLU A 438 -53.93 39.21 -3.69
CA GLU A 438 -54.73 38.76 -2.54
C GLU A 438 -54.22 39.36 -1.22
N LEU A 439 -52.91 39.55 -1.07
CA LEU A 439 -52.30 40.18 0.10
C LEU A 439 -52.69 41.65 0.24
N ASN A 440 -52.94 42.36 -0.87
CA ASN A 440 -53.34 43.75 -0.90
C ASN A 440 -54.87 43.96 -0.81
N ASP A 441 -55.67 42.91 -0.93
CA ASP A 441 -57.13 43.02 -0.82
C ASP A 441 -57.53 43.33 0.64
N PRO A 442 -58.26 44.44 0.90
CA PRO A 442 -58.76 44.78 2.24
C PRO A 442 -59.52 43.65 2.93
N LYS A 443 -60.20 42.77 2.17
CA LYS A 443 -60.96 41.62 2.69
C LYS A 443 -60.06 40.58 3.34
N ASN A 444 -58.79 40.52 2.95
CA ASN A 444 -57.85 39.50 3.41
C ASN A 444 -56.98 39.94 4.59
N LYS A 445 -57.20 41.16 5.14
CA LYS A 445 -56.41 41.69 6.28
C LYS A 445 -56.42 40.79 7.52
N ALA A 446 -57.50 40.03 7.74
CA ALA A 446 -57.63 39.12 8.87
C ALA A 446 -56.95 37.75 8.66
N TYR A 447 -56.54 37.41 7.44
CA TYR A 447 -55.93 36.12 7.14
C TYR A 447 -54.40 36.13 7.32
N THR A 448 -53.85 34.96 7.67
CA THR A 448 -52.40 34.79 7.75
C THR A 448 -51.79 34.71 6.34
N MET A 449 -50.53 35.14 6.19
CA MET A 449 -49.82 35.03 4.89
C MET A 449 -49.78 33.59 4.37
N ILE A 450 -49.69 32.60 5.27
CA ILE A 450 -49.69 31.18 4.88
C ILE A 450 -51.06 30.75 4.38
N TYR A 451 -52.14 31.22 4.99
CA TYR A 451 -53.49 30.95 4.50
C TYR A 451 -53.68 31.48 3.08
N ILE A 452 -53.27 32.73 2.83
CA ILE A 452 -53.36 33.35 1.50
C ILE A 452 -52.50 32.58 0.49
N ALA A 453 -51.26 32.22 0.84
CA ALA A 453 -50.40 31.41 -0.03
C ALA A 453 -51.00 30.05 -0.38
N ASN A 454 -51.70 29.40 0.56
CA ASN A 454 -52.37 28.13 0.30
C ASN A 454 -53.53 28.27 -0.71
N GLN A 455 -54.26 29.40 -0.67
CA GLN A 455 -55.30 29.73 -1.66
C GLN A 455 -54.71 30.05 -3.03
N CYS A 456 -53.49 30.61 -3.06
CA CYS A 456 -52.74 30.84 -4.29
C CYS A 456 -52.04 29.58 -4.83
N GLY A 457 -52.38 28.38 -4.36
CA GLY A 457 -51.89 27.11 -4.93
C GLY A 457 -50.53 26.63 -4.41
N PHE A 458 -49.98 27.22 -3.34
CA PHE A 458 -48.80 26.68 -2.67
C PHE A 458 -49.17 25.55 -1.70
N SER A 459 -48.46 24.42 -1.80
CA SER A 459 -48.71 23.23 -0.95
C SER A 459 -47.96 23.25 0.39
N SER A 460 -46.95 24.11 0.54
CA SER A 460 -46.18 24.21 1.79
C SER A 460 -45.55 25.59 1.99
N LYS A 461 -45.37 25.96 3.27
CA LYS A 461 -44.65 27.17 3.69
C LYS A 461 -43.24 27.25 3.12
N THR A 462 -42.49 26.15 3.15
CA THR A 462 -41.10 26.10 2.66
C THR A 462 -41.03 26.36 1.15
N SER A 463 -41.93 25.74 0.37
CA SER A 463 -41.98 25.97 -1.08
C SER A 463 -42.39 27.39 -1.41
N PHE A 464 -43.40 27.93 -0.73
CA PHE A 464 -43.85 29.31 -0.89
C PHE A 464 -42.72 30.32 -0.63
N TYR A 465 -42.04 30.25 0.52
CA TYR A 465 -40.97 31.19 0.86
C TYR A 465 -39.81 31.13 -0.13
N ARG A 466 -39.42 29.93 -0.59
CA ARG A 466 -38.35 29.74 -1.57
C ARG A 466 -38.72 30.35 -2.91
N ILE A 467 -39.88 29.97 -3.46
CA ILE A 467 -40.34 30.42 -4.79
C ILE A 467 -40.60 31.92 -4.81
N PHE A 468 -41.26 32.46 -3.78
CA PHE A 468 -41.52 33.89 -3.69
C PHE A 468 -40.22 34.70 -3.70
N LYS A 469 -39.19 34.26 -2.96
CA LYS A 469 -37.87 34.90 -2.98
C LYS A 469 -37.13 34.73 -4.30
N GLU A 470 -37.29 33.60 -4.96
CA GLU A 470 -36.69 33.34 -6.28
C GLU A 470 -37.24 34.30 -7.34
N VAL A 471 -38.57 34.49 -7.34
CA VAL A 471 -39.29 35.38 -8.27
C VAL A 471 -39.10 36.86 -7.92
N THR A 472 -39.26 37.25 -6.66
CA THR A 472 -39.28 38.68 -6.24
C THR A 472 -37.94 39.21 -5.71
N LYS A 473 -36.96 38.34 -5.51
CA LYS A 473 -35.65 38.60 -4.87
C LYS A 473 -35.71 39.00 -3.38
N ILE A 474 -36.90 39.12 -2.77
CA ILE A 474 -37.09 39.42 -1.35
C ILE A 474 -38.02 38.40 -0.68
N THR A 475 -38.04 38.33 0.66
CA THR A 475 -38.92 37.38 1.35
C THR A 475 -40.38 37.86 1.38
N PRO A 476 -41.39 36.97 1.46
CA PRO A 476 -42.78 37.38 1.64
C PRO A 476 -43.00 38.31 2.83
N THR A 477 -42.26 38.06 3.93
CA THR A 477 -42.33 38.90 5.14
C THR A 477 -41.81 40.30 4.88
N ASP A 478 -40.71 40.44 4.14
CA ASP A 478 -40.15 41.75 3.80
C ASP A 478 -41.03 42.49 2.80
N TYR A 479 -41.59 41.79 1.82
CA TYR A 479 -42.58 42.35 0.90
C TYR A 479 -43.81 42.89 1.66
N LYS A 480 -44.35 42.13 2.63
CA LYS A 480 -45.47 42.59 3.45
C LYS A 480 -45.16 43.84 4.28
N LYS A 481 -43.91 44.05 4.70
CA LYS A 481 -43.50 45.26 5.45
C LYS A 481 -43.42 46.51 4.55
N GLN A 482 -43.33 46.33 3.23
CA GLN A 482 -43.26 47.40 2.24
C GLN A 482 -44.63 47.86 1.74
N LEU A 483 -45.70 47.11 2.08
CA LEU A 483 -47.09 47.46 1.85
C LEU A 483 -47.64 48.22 3.05
#